data_AF-A0A430M891-F1
#
_entry.id   AF-A0A430M891-F1
#
_cell.length_a   1.000
_cell.length_b   1.000
_cell.length_c   1.000
_cell.angle_alpha   90.00
_cell.angle_beta   90.00
_cell.angle_gamma   90.00
#
_symmetry.space_group_name_H-M   'P 1'
#
loop_
_entity.id
_entity.type
_entity.pdbx_description
1 polymer ?
#
loop_
_entity_poly.entity_id
_entity_poly.type
_entity_poly.pdbx_seq_one_letter_code
_entity_poly.pdbx_strand_id
1 'polypeptide(L)'
;MTNFIVVEITPIGIQNLGWRFWIVWTVTNAFFLPVIYFLYPETSNRKLEDLDAYFRENPSVIVINDKDAISSKRPLKYIQQEEEDIRREQRSIGEAVLEEKAL
;
A
#
# COMPACT_ATOMS: atom_id res chain seq x y z
N MET A 1 1.00 -10.29 20.31
CA MET A 1 0.20 -11.54 20.27
C MET A 1 0.91 -12.63 19.47
N THR A 2 1.20 -12.42 18.19
CA THR A 2 1.77 -13.46 17.29
C THR A 2 3.17 -13.93 17.67
N ASN A 3 4.06 -13.01 18.07
CA ASN A 3 5.43 -13.38 18.49
C ASN A 3 5.46 -14.35 19.67
N PHE A 4 4.55 -14.18 20.63
CA PHE A 4 4.47 -15.06 21.81
C PHE A 4 4.09 -16.49 21.42
N ILE A 5 3.09 -16.63 20.54
CA ILE A 5 2.63 -17.93 20.03
C ILE A 5 3.76 -18.67 19.28
N VAL A 6 4.51 -17.95 18.44
CA VAL A 6 5.62 -18.54 17.69
C VAL A 6 6.73 -19.03 18.62
N VAL A 7 7.07 -18.25 19.65
CA VAL A 7 8.13 -18.61 20.61
C VAL A 7 7.77 -19.83 21.45
N GLU A 8 6.49 -20.01 21.81
CA GLU A 8 6.04 -21.18 22.60
C GLU A 8 5.91 -22.46 21.75
N ILE A 9 5.44 -22.36 20.50
CA ILE A 9 5.23 -23.53 19.64
C ILE A 9 6.53 -24.08 19.06
N THR A 10 7.49 -23.20 18.73
CA THR A 10 8.76 -23.57 18.10
C THR A 10 9.59 -24.60 18.89
N PRO A 11 9.85 -24.44 20.20
CA PRO A 11 10.65 -25.40 20.96
C PRO A 11 9.97 -26.78 21.06
N ILE A 12 8.65 -26.82 21.25
CA ILE A 12 7.87 -28.07 21.30
C ILE A 12 7.89 -28.76 19.92
N GLY A 13 7.78 -27.98 18.84
CA GLY A 13 7.85 -28.48 17.47
C GLY A 13 9.22 -29.07 17.12
N ILE A 14 10.31 -28.40 17.48
CA ILE A 14 11.68 -28.87 17.21
C ILE A 14 12.00 -30.13 18.03
N GLN A 15 11.58 -30.21 19.29
CA GLN A 15 11.84 -31.39 20.13
C GLN A 15 11.12 -32.66 19.63
N ASN A 16 9.90 -32.52 19.10
CA ASN A 16 9.12 -33.68 18.64
C ASN A 16 9.39 -34.06 17.17
N LEU A 17 9.59 -33.08 16.28
CA LEU A 17 9.70 -33.31 14.83
C LEU A 17 11.12 -33.11 14.29
N GLY A 18 12.03 -32.50 15.05
CA GLY A 18 13.40 -32.22 14.63
C GLY A 18 13.47 -31.43 13.33
N TRP A 19 14.16 -31.98 12.33
CA TRP A 19 14.35 -31.33 11.03
C TRP A 19 13.05 -31.13 10.24
N ARG A 20 12.01 -31.94 10.49
CA ARG A 20 10.74 -31.86 9.76
C ARG A 20 9.92 -30.62 10.13
N PHE A 21 10.20 -30.01 11.29
CA PHE A 21 9.58 -28.75 11.70
C PHE A 21 9.87 -27.61 10.70
N TRP A 22 11.05 -27.62 10.06
CA TRP A 22 11.40 -26.64 9.03
C TRP A 22 10.47 -26.70 7.82
N ILE A 23 9.93 -27.88 7.46
CA ILE A 23 8.95 -28.00 6.37
C ILE A 23 7.67 -27.24 6.71
N VAL A 24 7.20 -27.30 7.95
CA VAL A 24 6.02 -26.54 8.40
C VAL A 24 6.27 -25.04 8.29
N TRP A 25 7.48 -24.58 8.67
CA TRP A 25 7.87 -23.18 8.51
C TRP A 25 7.89 -22.74 7.04
N THR A 26 8.45 -23.58 6.16
CA THR A 26 8.49 -23.33 4.71
C THR A 26 7.09 -23.27 4.12
N VAL A 27 6.20 -24.23 4.43
CA VAL A 27 4.81 -24.25 3.93
C VAL A 27 4.03 -23.03 4.40
N THR A 28 4.19 -22.66 5.67
CA THR A 28 3.53 -21.49 6.26
C THR A 28 3.99 -20.20 5.55
N ASN A 29 5.30 -20.03 5.33
CA ASN A 29 5.83 -18.90 4.55
C ASN A 29 5.37 -18.93 3.09
N ALA A 30 5.36 -20.11 2.47
CA ALA A 30 4.91 -20.30 1.09
C ALA A 30 3.41 -20.02 0.92
N PHE A 31 2.60 -20.15 1.97
CA PHE A 31 1.20 -19.74 1.98
C PHE A 31 1.03 -18.22 2.15
N PHE A 32 1.87 -17.59 2.99
CA PHE A 32 1.83 -16.13 3.15
C PHE A 32 2.28 -15.37 1.91
N LEU A 33 3.24 -15.90 1.16
CA LEU A 33 3.79 -15.26 -0.04
C LEU A 33 2.75 -14.93 -1.13
N PRO A 34 1.87 -15.86 -1.57
CA PRO A 34 0.81 -15.53 -2.52
C PRO A 34 -0.25 -14.60 -1.91
N VAL A 35 -0.57 -14.74 -0.61
CA VAL A 35 -1.53 -13.84 0.05
C VAL A 35 -1.03 -12.39 -0.01
N ILE A 36 0.24 -12.16 0.30
CA ILE A 36 0.84 -10.83 0.22
C ILE A 36 0.88 -10.36 -1.24
N TYR A 37 1.32 -11.22 -2.17
CA TYR A 37 1.41 -10.86 -3.58
C TYR A 37 0.05 -10.51 -4.21
N PHE A 38 -1.04 -11.15 -3.80
CA PHE A 38 -2.36 -10.96 -4.40
C PHE A 38 -3.19 -9.87 -3.73
N LEU A 39 -3.10 -9.71 -2.41
CA LEU A 39 -3.97 -8.81 -1.66
C LEU A 39 -3.31 -7.47 -1.28
N TYR A 40 -1.98 -7.40 -1.26
CA TYR A 40 -1.29 -6.17 -0.86
C TYR A 40 -0.74 -5.42 -2.07
N PRO A 41 -1.30 -4.23 -2.39
CA PRO A 41 -0.71 -3.35 -3.38
C PRO A 41 0.59 -2.72 -2.90
N GLU A 42 1.45 -2.32 -3.84
CA GLU A 42 2.71 -1.66 -3.58
C GLU A 42 2.44 -0.28 -2.95
N THR A 43 2.85 -0.10 -1.69
CA THR A 43 2.64 1.14 -0.93
C THR A 43 3.85 2.06 -0.93
N SER A 44 5.01 1.61 -1.43
CA SER A 44 6.22 2.43 -1.44
C SER A 44 6.06 3.64 -2.37
N ASN A 45 6.55 4.80 -1.91
CA ASN A 45 6.61 6.02 -2.71
C ASN A 45 5.24 6.55 -3.19
N ARG A 46 4.17 6.25 -2.45
CA ARG A 46 2.81 6.78 -2.65
C ARG A 46 2.42 7.73 -1.53
N LYS A 47 1.66 8.78 -1.85
CA LYS A 47 1.04 9.64 -0.84
C LYS A 47 -0.20 8.97 -0.28
N LEU A 48 -0.57 9.32 0.96
CA LEU A 48 -1.81 8.84 1.60
C LEU A 48 -3.05 9.23 0.78
N GLU A 49 -3.03 10.40 0.14
CA GLU A 49 -4.11 10.88 -0.74
C GLU A 49 -4.27 10.03 -2.00
N ASP A 50 -3.16 9.58 -2.61
CA ASP A 50 -3.21 8.69 -3.79
C ASP A 50 -3.82 7.33 -3.42
N LEU A 51 -3.51 6.84 -2.22
CA LEU A 51 -4.01 5.56 -1.72
C LEU A 51 -5.51 5.63 -1.40
N ASP A 52 -5.96 6.73 -0.77
CA ASP A 52 -7.39 6.97 -0.51
C ASP A 52 -8.18 7.11 -1.81
N ALA A 53 -7.63 7.84 -2.80
CA ALA A 53 -8.23 7.95 -4.13
C ALA A 53 -8.33 6.57 -4.82
N TYR A 54 -7.27 5.76 -4.75
CA TYR A 54 -7.24 4.41 -5.31
C TYR A 54 -8.31 3.50 -4.67
N PHE A 55 -8.44 3.48 -3.33
CA PHE A 55 -9.46 2.65 -2.68
C PHE A 55 -10.89 3.13 -2.93
N ARG A 56 -11.09 4.43 -3.20
CA ARG A 56 -12.41 5.00 -3.54
C ARG A 56 -12.91 4.52 -4.92
N GLU A 57 -12.02 4.21 -5.85
CA GLU A 57 -12.36 3.68 -7.17
C GLU A 57 -12.82 2.19 -7.15
N ASN A 58 -12.97 1.58 -5.96
CA ASN A 58 -13.37 0.17 -5.76
C ASN A 58 -12.53 -0.83 -6.60
N PRO A 59 -11.20 -0.85 -6.40
CA PRO A 59 -10.33 -1.76 -7.13
C PRO A 59 -10.64 -3.22 -6.76
N SER A 60 -10.32 -4.14 -7.65
CA SER A 60 -10.46 -5.58 -7.38
C SER A 60 -9.59 -5.99 -6.20
N VAL A 61 -10.11 -6.88 -5.35
CA VAL A 61 -9.38 -7.49 -4.21
C VAL A 61 -8.08 -8.16 -4.67
N ILE A 62 -8.03 -8.59 -5.93
CA ILE A 62 -6.86 -9.16 -6.58
C ILE A 62 -6.10 -8.04 -7.28
N VAL A 63 -4.89 -7.75 -6.80
CA VAL A 63 -4.07 -6.59 -7.25
C VAL A 63 -3.31 -6.85 -8.56
N ILE A 64 -3.21 -8.11 -9.00
CA ILE A 64 -2.34 -8.55 -10.12
C ILE A 64 -2.61 -7.83 -11.44
N ASN A 65 -3.87 -7.49 -11.70
CA ASN A 65 -4.28 -6.94 -12.99
C ASN A 65 -4.09 -5.41 -13.08
N ASP A 66 -3.77 -4.76 -11.95
CA ASP A 66 -3.64 -3.32 -11.87
C ASP A 66 -2.16 -2.91 -11.85
N LYS A 67 -1.67 -2.37 -12.97
CA LYS A 67 -0.30 -1.90 -13.12
C LYS A 67 0.00 -0.70 -12.22
N ASP A 68 -1.02 0.12 -11.93
CA ASP A 68 -0.88 1.29 -11.07
C ASP A 68 -0.80 0.88 -9.60
N ALA A 69 -1.25 -0.32 -9.24
CA ALA A 69 -1.15 -0.87 -7.89
C ALA A 69 0.13 -1.68 -7.63
N ILE A 70 0.81 -2.16 -8.69
CA ILE A 70 2.06 -2.95 -8.59
C ILE A 70 3.30 -2.09 -8.81
N SER A 71 3.17 -0.94 -9.49
CA SER A 71 4.30 -0.07 -9.79
C SER A 71 4.83 0.66 -8.54
N SER A 72 6.11 0.43 -8.23
CA SER A 72 6.87 1.17 -7.21
C SER A 72 7.04 2.67 -7.54
N LYS A 73 6.91 3.06 -8.81
CA LYS A 73 6.92 4.48 -9.21
C LYS A 73 5.52 5.06 -9.09
N ARG A 74 5.43 6.29 -8.57
CA ARG A 74 4.19 7.10 -8.56
C ARG A 74 3.72 7.34 -10.01
N PRO A 75 2.51 6.91 -10.40
CA PRO A 75 1.95 7.09 -11.73
C PRO A 75 1.76 8.56 -12.03
N LEU A 76 1.97 8.93 -13.29
CA LEU A 76 1.89 10.31 -13.76
C LEU A 76 0.50 10.93 -13.54
N LYS A 77 -0.57 10.12 -13.55
CA LYS A 77 -1.97 10.56 -13.28
C LYS A 77 -2.07 11.33 -11.96
N TYR A 78 -1.46 10.82 -10.89
CA TYR A 78 -1.50 11.44 -9.57
C TYR A 78 -0.68 12.73 -9.49
N ILE A 79 0.44 12.79 -10.21
CA ILE A 79 1.29 13.99 -10.26
C ILE A 79 0.58 15.11 -11.02
N GLN A 80 -0.05 14.80 -12.15
CA GLN A 80 -0.79 15.77 -12.95
C GLN A 80 -2.00 16.33 -12.19
N GLN A 81 -2.72 15.48 -11.46
CA GLN A 81 -3.87 15.92 -10.68
C GLN A 81 -3.46 16.87 -9.54
N GLU A 82 -2.34 16.58 -8.87
CA GLU A 82 -1.78 17.46 -7.85
C GLU A 82 -1.35 18.83 -8.43
N GLU A 83 -0.71 18.85 -9.61
CA GLU A 83 -0.34 20.09 -10.30
C GLU A 83 -1.58 20.92 -10.70
N GLU A 84 -2.66 20.28 -11.13
CA GLU A 84 -3.93 20.96 -11.43
C GLU A 84 -4.55 21.59 -10.18
N ASP A 85 -4.58 20.87 -9.07
CA ASP A 85 -5.16 21.34 -7.82
C ASP A 85 -4.36 22.53 -7.27
N ILE A 86 -3.02 22.47 -7.28
CA ILE A 86 -2.14 23.59 -6.93
C ILE A 86 -2.41 24.78 -7.85
N ARG A 87 -2.55 24.56 -9.16
CA ARG A 87 -2.81 25.65 -10.12
C ARG A 87 -4.16 26.32 -9.90
N ARG A 88 -5.20 25.56 -9.55
CA ARG A 88 -6.53 26.08 -9.23
C ARG A 88 -6.49 26.91 -7.95
N GLU A 89 -5.77 26.44 -6.94
CA GLU A 89 -5.60 27.17 -5.68
C GLU A 89 -4.78 28.46 -5.86
N GLN A 90 -3.69 28.42 -6.63
CA GLN A 90 -2.93 29.63 -6.97
C GLN A 90 -3.79 30.65 -7.74
N ARG A 91 -4.70 30.18 -8.60
CA ARG A 91 -5.62 31.05 -9.34
C ARG A 91 -6.66 31.68 -8.42
N SER A 92 -7.28 30.91 -7.51
CA SER A 92 -8.29 31.44 -6.58
C SER A 92 -7.67 32.43 -5.59
N ILE A 93 -6.47 32.15 -5.08
CA ILE A 93 -5.71 33.09 -4.24
C ILE A 93 -5.39 34.36 -5.03
N GLY A 94 -4.96 34.23 -6.29
CA GLY A 94 -4.70 35.38 -7.16
C GLY A 94 -5.94 36.25 -7.39
N GLU A 95 -7.09 35.63 -7.67
CA GLU A 95 -8.37 36.33 -7.86
C GLU A 95 -8.83 37.03 -6.57
N ALA A 96 -8.74 36.38 -5.41
CA ALA A 96 -9.09 36.97 -4.11
C ALA A 96 -8.20 38.16 -3.74
N VAL A 97 -6.89 38.08 -4.00
CA VAL A 97 -5.94 39.18 -3.75
C VAL A 97 -6.21 40.39 -4.64
N LEU A 98 -6.66 40.15 -5.89
CA LEU A 98 -7.04 41.24 -6.80
C LEU A 98 -8.32 41.94 -6.33
N GLU A 99 -9.29 41.19 -5.82
CA GLU A 99 -10.52 41.74 -5.25
C GLU A 99 -10.25 42.57 -3.98
N GLU A 100 -9.37 42.08 -3.10
CA GLU A 100 -8.95 42.81 -1.89
C GLU A 100 -8.24 44.13 -2.21
N LYS A 101 -7.36 44.14 -3.23
CA LYS A 101 -6.64 45.35 -3.66
C LYS A 101 -7.49 46.36 -4.43
N ALA A 102 -8.65 45.93 -4.93
CA ALA A 102 -9.59 46.79 -5.64
C ALA A 102 -10.55 47.55 -4.70
N LEU A 103 -10.49 47.27 -3.39
CA LEU A 103 -11.28 47.85 -2.31
C LEU A 103 -10.48 48.92 -1.55
#